data_AF-A0A5K0ZTD7-F1
#
_entry.id   AF-A0A5K0ZTD7-F1
#
_cell.length_a   1.000
_cell.length_b   1.000
_cell.length_c   1.000
_cell.angle_alpha   90.00
_cell.angle_beta   90.00
_cell.angle_gamma   90.00
#
_symmetry.space_group_name_H-M   'P 1'
#
loop_
_entity.id
_entity.type
_entity.pdbx_description
1 polymer ?
#
loop_
_entity_poly.entity_id
_entity_poly.type
_entity_poly.pdbx_seq_one_letter_code
_entity_poly.pdbx_strand_id
1 'polypeptide(L)'
;LFDYIQGKNKYNEKIEMTAPVMTEVSPSDGPFCASSFAVSFYVPAKNQADVPPSENLHAQRWGVRYAAVRQFSGFVSDYSVGEEAAALQASLAGSSWSEAIKKSQKAGDTKSSYTVAQYNSPFEFDHRVNEIWLLFDMDESHII
;
A
#
# COMPACT_ATOMS: atom_id res chain seq x y z
N LEU A 1 -14.25 -2.43 4.20
CA LEU A 1 -13.42 -1.54 5.05
C LEU A 1 -14.24 -0.44 5.71
N PHE A 2 -15.01 0.34 4.96
CA PHE A 2 -15.83 1.42 5.52
C PHE A 2 -16.81 0.97 6.62
N ASP A 3 -17.57 -0.11 6.40
CA ASP A 3 -18.45 -0.70 7.42
C ASP A 3 -17.73 -0.96 8.75
N TYR A 4 -16.52 -1.51 8.68
CA TYR A 4 -15.71 -1.85 9.85
C TYR A 4 -15.34 -0.61 10.67
N ILE A 5 -14.95 0.47 9.97
CA ILE A 5 -14.63 1.77 10.56
C ILE A 5 -15.88 2.37 11.21
N GLN A 6 -17.05 2.18 10.60
CA GLN A 6 -18.33 2.69 11.11
C GLN A 6 -18.91 1.89 12.29
N GLY A 7 -18.19 0.89 12.81
CA GLY A 7 -18.61 0.11 13.97
C GLY A 7 -19.07 -1.30 13.64
N LYS A 8 -18.99 -1.77 12.39
CA LYS A 8 -19.26 -3.18 12.04
C LYS A 8 -18.04 -4.06 12.31
N ASN A 9 -17.62 -4.07 13.58
CA ASN A 9 -16.58 -4.90 14.16
C ASN A 9 -17.10 -5.54 15.45
N LYS A 10 -16.39 -6.53 15.98
CA LYS A 10 -16.88 -7.29 17.15
C LYS A 10 -17.08 -6.43 18.40
N TYR A 11 -16.49 -5.24 18.48
CA TYR A 11 -16.59 -4.34 19.62
C TYR A 11 -17.70 -3.27 19.44
N ASN A 12 -18.33 -3.20 18.26
CA ASN A 12 -19.23 -2.10 17.88
C ASN A 12 -18.58 -0.70 18.02
N GLU A 13 -17.26 -0.63 17.89
CA GLU A 13 -16.50 0.60 18.10
C GLU A 13 -16.35 1.38 16.79
N LYS A 14 -16.64 2.68 16.78
CA LYS A 14 -16.26 3.54 15.66
C LYS A 14 -14.76 3.81 15.70
N ILE A 15 -14.08 3.51 14.61
CA ILE A 15 -12.66 3.74 14.44
C ILE A 15 -12.48 5.05 13.67
N GLU A 16 -11.52 5.86 14.09
CA GLU A 16 -11.21 7.08 13.35
C GLU A 16 -10.70 6.73 11.95
N MET A 17 -11.23 7.41 10.93
CA MET A 17 -10.68 7.34 9.58
C MET A 17 -9.27 7.92 9.58
N THR A 18 -8.37 7.28 8.84
CA THR A 18 -6.98 7.72 8.68
C THR A 18 -6.62 7.77 7.20
N ALA A 19 -5.57 8.51 6.91
CA ALA A 19 -4.94 8.54 5.60
C ALA A 19 -3.49 8.03 5.72
N PRO A 20 -2.92 7.44 4.65
CA PRO A 20 -3.59 7.12 3.39
C PRO A 20 -4.42 5.82 3.47
N VAL A 21 -5.36 5.66 2.53
CA VAL A 21 -5.88 4.34 2.16
C VAL A 21 -4.91 3.75 1.13
N MET A 22 -4.45 2.52 1.39
CA MET A 22 -3.48 1.84 0.54
C MET A 22 -4.14 0.73 -0.26
N THR A 23 -3.74 0.59 -1.52
CA THR A 23 -4.10 -0.53 -2.39
C THR A 23 -2.82 -1.20 -2.88
N GLU A 24 -2.55 -2.40 -2.39
CA GLU A 24 -1.45 -3.25 -2.86
C GLU A 24 -1.92 -4.00 -4.11
N VAL A 25 -1.17 -3.89 -5.21
CA VAL A 25 -1.48 -4.55 -6.48
C VAL A 25 -0.49 -5.68 -6.72
N SER A 26 -0.99 -6.92 -6.74
CA SER A 26 -0.17 -8.11 -7.00
C SER A 26 -0.58 -8.75 -8.33
N PRO A 27 0.35 -8.91 -9.29
CA PRO A 27 0.08 -9.61 -10.53
C PRO A 27 -0.21 -11.09 -10.22
N SER A 28 -1.11 -11.70 -11.00
CA SER A 28 -1.47 -13.11 -10.84
C SER A 28 -0.65 -13.99 -11.78
N ASP A 29 -0.19 -15.14 -11.28
CA ASP A 29 0.57 -16.14 -12.03
C ASP A 29 -0.31 -17.04 -12.94
N GLY A 30 -1.61 -16.75 -13.06
CA GLY A 30 -2.58 -17.60 -13.75
C GLY A 30 -2.97 -17.16 -15.17
N PRO A 31 -3.42 -18.08 -16.04
CA PRO A 31 -3.76 -17.82 -17.45
C PRO A 31 -4.94 -16.85 -17.67
N PHE A 32 -5.66 -16.50 -16.60
CA PHE A 32 -6.78 -15.55 -16.61
C PHE A 32 -6.41 -14.14 -16.14
N CYS A 33 -5.12 -13.88 -15.81
CA CYS A 33 -4.54 -12.55 -15.56
C CYS A 33 -5.39 -11.60 -14.67
N ALA A 34 -6.08 -12.12 -13.66
CA ALA A 34 -6.80 -11.29 -12.71
C ALA A 34 -5.83 -10.84 -11.61
N SER A 35 -5.34 -9.60 -11.68
CA SER A 35 -4.57 -8.99 -10.59
C SER A 35 -5.34 -9.10 -9.27
N SER A 36 -4.63 -9.40 -8.19
CA SER A 36 -5.19 -9.38 -6.85
C SER A 36 -4.91 -8.03 -6.18
N PHE A 37 -5.92 -7.53 -5.47
CA PHE A 37 -5.88 -6.22 -4.83
C PHE A 37 -6.14 -6.40 -3.33
N ALA A 38 -5.24 -5.88 -2.49
CA ALA A 38 -5.46 -5.78 -1.06
C ALA A 38 -5.62 -4.30 -0.68
N VAL A 39 -6.78 -3.95 -0.10
CA VAL A 39 -7.08 -2.58 0.34
C VAL A 39 -6.95 -2.51 1.85
N SER A 40 -6.12 -1.61 2.34
CA SER A 40 -5.82 -1.42 3.76
C SER A 40 -5.88 0.05 4.16
N PHE A 41 -6.02 0.29 5.46
CA PHE A 41 -5.92 1.63 6.06
C PHE A 41 -5.10 1.54 7.34
N TYR A 42 -4.52 2.67 7.74
CA TYR A 42 -3.76 2.73 8.98
C TYR A 42 -4.69 2.68 10.19
N VAL A 43 -4.56 1.66 11.04
CA VAL A 43 -5.32 1.61 12.30
C VAL A 43 -4.79 2.69 13.24
N PRO A 44 -5.65 3.59 13.79
CA PRO A 44 -5.23 4.64 14.72
C PRO A 44 -4.47 4.08 15.93
N ALA A 45 -3.49 4.83 16.44
CA ALA A 45 -2.62 4.38 17.54
C ALA A 45 -3.39 3.85 18.76
N LYS A 46 -4.51 4.50 19.13
CA LYS A 46 -5.37 4.08 20.25
C LYS A 46 -5.95 2.66 20.09
N ASN A 47 -6.10 2.19 18.85
CA ASN A 47 -6.69 0.89 18.49
C ASN A 47 -5.63 -0.15 18.12
N GLN A 48 -4.33 0.19 18.10
CA GLN A 48 -3.31 -0.77 17.62
C GLN A 48 -3.01 -1.89 18.60
N ALA A 49 -3.07 -1.60 19.91
CA ALA A 49 -2.81 -2.57 20.98
C ALA A 49 -3.83 -3.72 20.95
N ASP A 50 -5.10 -3.40 20.74
CA ASP A 50 -6.20 -4.34 20.55
C ASP A 50 -7.06 -3.88 19.37
N VAL A 51 -6.79 -4.44 18.19
CA VAL A 51 -7.49 -4.08 16.95
C VAL A 51 -8.86 -4.74 16.96
N PRO A 52 -9.98 -3.98 16.82
CA PRO A 52 -11.31 -4.56 16.78
C PRO A 52 -11.40 -5.70 15.75
N PRO A 53 -11.79 -6.93 16.13
CA PRO A 53 -11.84 -8.03 15.18
C PRO A 53 -13.01 -7.89 14.18
N SER A 54 -12.89 -8.51 13.01
CA SER A 54 -13.95 -8.63 12.01
C SER A 54 -13.84 -9.97 11.28
N GLU A 55 -14.93 -10.50 10.74
CA GLU A 55 -14.94 -11.80 10.05
C GLU A 55 -14.25 -11.74 8.68
N ASN A 56 -14.36 -10.60 7.99
CA ASN A 56 -13.92 -10.45 6.60
C ASN A 56 -12.67 -9.58 6.45
N LEU A 57 -12.04 -9.18 7.56
CA LEU A 57 -10.84 -8.34 7.57
C LEU A 57 -9.82 -8.95 8.52
N HIS A 58 -8.56 -8.78 8.17
CA HIS A 58 -7.43 -9.21 8.99
C HIS A 58 -6.56 -7.99 9.34
N ALA A 59 -6.02 -7.98 10.54
CA ALA A 59 -5.02 -7.00 10.93
C ALA A 59 -3.67 -7.40 10.32
N GLN A 60 -3.08 -6.52 9.51
CA GLN A 60 -1.72 -6.67 9.03
C GLN A 60 -0.78 -5.91 9.97
N ARG A 61 0.30 -6.57 10.39
CA ARG A 61 1.35 -5.94 11.19
C ARG A 61 2.54 -5.66 10.29
N TRP A 62 2.97 -4.40 10.28
CA TRP A 62 4.17 -3.99 9.55
C TRP A 62 5.32 -3.88 10.55
N GLY A 63 6.45 -4.51 10.22
CA GLY A 63 7.73 -4.17 10.83
C GLY A 63 8.30 -2.90 10.20
N VAL A 64 9.61 -2.69 10.35
CA VAL A 64 10.30 -1.67 9.55
C VAL A 64 10.21 -2.07 8.09
N ARG A 65 9.73 -1.15 7.26
CA ARG A 65 9.71 -1.29 5.80
C ARG A 65 10.22 -0.01 5.16
N TYR A 66 10.87 -0.16 4.02
CA TYR A 66 11.34 0.96 3.21
C TYR A 66 10.47 1.09 1.96
N ALA A 67 10.34 2.31 1.48
CA ALA A 67 9.55 2.61 0.29
C ALA A 67 10.29 3.61 -0.59
N ALA A 68 10.39 3.32 -1.88
CA ALA A 68 10.65 4.35 -2.87
C ALA A 68 9.29 4.92 -3.28
N VAL A 69 9.15 6.25 -3.25
CA VAL A 69 7.86 6.93 -3.35
C VAL A 69 7.87 7.90 -4.53
N ARG A 70 6.78 7.90 -5.29
CA ARG A 70 6.50 8.89 -6.32
C ARG A 70 5.12 9.49 -6.10
N GLN A 71 5.07 10.79 -5.86
CA GLN A 71 3.83 11.54 -5.72
C GLN A 71 3.31 11.98 -7.10
N PHE A 72 1.99 11.92 -7.27
CA PHE A 72 1.29 12.40 -8.47
C PHE A 72 -0.09 12.96 -8.13
N SER A 73 -0.61 13.81 -9.02
CA SER A 73 -1.90 14.51 -8.86
C SER A 73 -2.98 13.93 -9.78
N GLY A 74 -4.25 14.27 -9.50
CA GLY A 74 -5.39 13.88 -10.33
C GLY A 74 -6.12 12.64 -9.82
N PHE A 75 -7.04 12.11 -10.64
CA PHE A 75 -7.79 10.91 -10.29
C PHE A 75 -6.97 9.66 -10.57
N VAL A 76 -7.01 8.72 -9.63
CA VAL A 76 -6.40 7.39 -9.78
C VAL A 76 -7.24 6.58 -10.77
N SER A 77 -6.63 6.21 -11.89
CA SER A 77 -7.14 5.25 -12.86
C SER A 77 -6.09 4.16 -13.12
N ASP A 78 -6.51 2.97 -13.55
CA ASP A 78 -5.61 1.85 -13.84
C ASP A 78 -4.48 2.25 -14.80
N TYR A 79 -4.80 3.09 -15.79
CA TYR A 79 -3.82 3.62 -16.74
C TYR A 79 -2.79 4.54 -16.07
N SER A 80 -3.26 5.58 -15.35
CA SER A 80 -2.37 6.54 -14.67
C SER A 80 -1.47 5.86 -13.63
N VAL A 81 -1.97 4.87 -12.90
CA VAL A 81 -1.20 4.16 -11.88
C VAL A 81 -0.07 3.36 -12.51
N GLY A 82 -0.33 2.71 -13.64
CA GLY A 82 0.69 1.97 -14.39
C GLY A 82 1.80 2.89 -14.91
N GLU A 83 1.45 4.06 -15.47
CA GLU A 83 2.41 5.04 -15.93
C GLU A 83 3.30 5.58 -14.80
N GLU A 84 2.70 5.96 -13.66
CA GLU A 84 3.44 6.49 -12.52
C GLU A 84 4.33 5.42 -11.87
N ALA A 85 3.87 4.16 -11.80
CA ALA A 85 4.68 3.04 -11.34
C ALA A 85 5.88 2.77 -12.27
N ALA A 86 5.67 2.76 -13.58
CA ALA A 86 6.73 2.62 -14.57
C ALA A 86 7.73 3.78 -14.50
N ALA A 87 7.25 5.01 -14.33
CA ALA A 87 8.10 6.19 -14.18
C ALA A 87 8.98 6.12 -12.91
N LEU A 88 8.44 5.65 -11.78
CA LEU A 88 9.21 5.42 -10.57
C LEU A 88 10.24 4.30 -10.75
N GLN A 89 9.89 3.18 -11.39
CA GLN A 89 10.85 2.12 -11.68
C GLN A 89 11.99 2.61 -12.58
N ALA A 90 11.67 3.40 -13.60
CA ALA A 90 12.64 3.97 -14.52
C ALA A 90 13.58 4.97 -13.81
N SER A 91 13.07 5.80 -12.89
CA SER A 91 13.91 6.77 -12.16
C SER A 91 14.89 6.11 -11.20
N LEU A 92 14.61 4.90 -10.74
CA LEU A 92 15.48 4.12 -9.86
C LEU A 92 16.49 3.26 -10.63
N ALA A 93 16.34 3.09 -11.95
CA ALA A 93 17.14 2.17 -12.74
C ALA A 93 18.65 2.43 -12.59
N GLY A 94 19.40 1.37 -12.27
CA GLY A 94 20.86 1.45 -12.07
C GLY A 94 21.30 1.94 -10.68
N SER A 95 20.36 2.30 -9.80
CA SER A 95 20.65 2.59 -8.39
C SER A 95 20.66 1.32 -7.53
N SER A 96 21.31 1.39 -6.36
CA SER A 96 21.25 0.35 -5.33
C SER A 96 19.82 0.05 -4.88
N TRP A 97 18.94 1.06 -4.87
CA TRP A 97 17.52 0.90 -4.51
C TRP A 97 16.77 0.00 -5.47
N SER A 98 17.07 0.08 -6.78
CA SER A 98 16.42 -0.78 -7.77
C SER A 98 16.76 -2.26 -7.55
N GLU A 99 17.97 -2.56 -7.09
CA GLU A 99 18.37 -3.93 -6.77
C GLU A 99 17.74 -4.41 -5.45
N ALA A 100 17.66 -3.56 -4.43
CA ALA A 100 16.97 -3.87 -3.17
C ALA A 100 15.46 -4.18 -3.39
N ILE A 101 14.79 -3.38 -4.22
CA ILE A 101 13.38 -3.59 -4.60
C ILE A 101 13.22 -4.91 -5.34
N LYS A 102 14.02 -5.17 -6.39
CA LYS A 102 13.96 -6.44 -7.13
C LYS A 102 14.22 -7.65 -6.24
N LYS A 103 15.16 -7.54 -5.29
CA LYS A 103 15.45 -8.61 -4.33
C LYS A 103 14.22 -8.91 -3.46
N SER A 104 13.60 -7.88 -2.90
CA SER A 104 12.40 -8.01 -2.04
C SER A 104 11.21 -8.61 -2.80
N GLN A 105 11.03 -8.22 -4.07
CA GLN A 105 9.99 -8.76 -4.94
C GLN A 105 10.22 -10.24 -5.29
N LYS A 106 11.46 -10.63 -5.57
CA LYS A 106 11.81 -12.03 -5.92
C LYS A 106 11.79 -12.98 -4.72
N ALA A 107 12.12 -12.49 -3.52
CA ALA A 107 12.10 -13.29 -2.30
C ALA A 107 10.66 -13.64 -1.85
N GLY A 108 9.64 -13.01 -2.45
CA GLY A 108 8.24 -13.18 -2.05
C GLY A 108 7.88 -12.39 -0.78
N ASP A 109 8.82 -11.60 -0.25
CA ASP A 109 8.63 -10.72 0.91
C ASP A 109 7.65 -9.57 0.59
N THR A 110 7.61 -9.17 -0.69
CA THR A 110 6.60 -8.28 -1.25
C THR A 110 5.91 -8.96 -2.44
N LYS A 111 4.69 -9.49 -2.24
CA LYS A 111 3.87 -10.07 -3.33
C LYS A 111 3.30 -9.00 -4.27
N SER A 112 3.23 -7.75 -3.81
CA SER A 112 2.75 -6.61 -4.58
C SER A 112 3.83 -6.06 -5.52
N SER A 113 3.47 -5.81 -6.78
CA SER A 113 4.34 -5.07 -7.72
C SER A 113 4.51 -3.62 -7.32
N TYR A 114 3.45 -3.00 -6.79
CA TYR A 114 3.45 -1.63 -6.27
C TYR A 114 2.25 -1.44 -5.33
N THR A 115 2.30 -0.37 -4.52
CA THR A 115 1.20 0.08 -3.68
C THR A 115 0.76 1.47 -4.12
N VAL A 116 -0.55 1.71 -4.18
CA VAL A 116 -1.13 3.03 -4.39
C VAL A 116 -1.60 3.57 -3.05
N ALA A 117 -1.06 4.70 -2.60
CA ALA A 117 -1.48 5.40 -1.39
C ALA A 117 -2.31 6.63 -1.76
N GLN A 118 -3.56 6.67 -1.30
CA GLN A 118 -4.51 7.75 -1.57
C GLN A 118 -4.81 8.49 -0.28
N TYR A 119 -4.50 9.79 -0.24
CA TYR A 119 -4.63 10.60 0.97
C TYR A 119 -5.98 11.29 1.08
N ASN A 120 -6.62 11.52 -0.05
CA ASN A 120 -7.88 12.26 -0.11
C ASN A 120 -9.09 11.37 0.05
N SER A 121 -10.12 11.93 0.66
CA SER A 121 -11.45 11.32 0.72
C SER A 121 -11.97 11.03 -0.70
N PRO A 122 -12.74 9.94 -0.91
CA PRO A 122 -13.41 9.69 -2.20
C PRO A 122 -14.38 10.82 -2.60
N PHE A 123 -14.75 11.70 -1.67
CA PHE A 123 -15.61 12.87 -1.90
C PHE A 123 -14.84 14.20 -2.06
N GLU A 124 -13.51 14.17 -1.99
CA GLU A 124 -12.65 15.32 -2.27
C GLU A 124 -12.15 15.28 -3.72
N PHE A 125 -12.45 16.34 -4.47
CA PHE A 125 -12.19 16.40 -5.91
C PHE A 125 -11.01 17.30 -6.31
N ASP A 126 -10.57 18.22 -5.43
CA ASP A 126 -9.47 19.16 -5.70
C ASP A 126 -8.22 18.87 -4.84
N HIS A 127 -7.04 19.29 -5.32
CA HIS A 127 -5.73 19.13 -4.65
C HIS A 127 -5.42 17.70 -4.18
N ARG A 128 -5.78 16.72 -5.02
CA ARG A 128 -5.57 15.31 -4.69
C ARG A 128 -4.09 14.95 -4.71
N VAL A 129 -3.63 14.35 -3.61
CA VAL A 129 -2.30 13.79 -3.43
C VAL A 129 -2.42 12.28 -3.43
N ASN A 130 -1.81 11.66 -4.42
CA ASN A 130 -1.66 10.21 -4.50
C ASN A 130 -0.18 9.86 -4.61
N GLU A 131 0.17 8.68 -4.16
CA GLU A 131 1.55 8.20 -4.22
C GLU A 131 1.61 6.76 -4.74
N ILE A 132 2.63 6.46 -5.52
CA ILE A 132 3.05 5.09 -5.84
C ILE A 132 4.23 4.73 -4.96
N TRP A 133 4.12 3.60 -4.28
CA TRP A 133 5.18 3.05 -3.44
C TRP A 133 5.71 1.74 -4.03
N LEU A 134 7.03 1.63 -4.14
CA LEU A 134 7.73 0.36 -4.31
C LEU A 134 8.34 0.00 -2.97
N LEU A 135 7.74 -0.98 -2.30
CA LEU A 135 8.17 -1.45 -0.98
C LEU A 135 9.38 -2.38 -1.12
N PHE A 136 10.31 -2.26 -0.18
CA PHE A 136 11.48 -3.12 -0.07
C PHE A 136 11.99 -3.19 1.35
N ASP A 137 12.77 -4.23 1.63
CA ASP A 137 13.51 -4.37 2.88
C ASP A 137 14.98 -4.05 2.61
N MET A 138 15.62 -3.38 3.58
CA MET A 138 17.07 -3.16 3.57
C MET A 138 17.70 -4.26 4.41
N ASP A 139 18.69 -4.97 3.87
CA ASP A 139 19.53 -5.79 4.73
C ASP A 139 20.31 -4.88 5.69
N GLU A 140 20.15 -5.08 7.00
CA GLU A 140 20.88 -4.35 8.04
C GLU A 140 22.41 -4.47 7.92
N SER A 141 22.92 -5.38 7.08
CA SER A 141 24.34 -5.59 6.80
C SER A 141 25.03 -4.44 6.04
N HIS A 142 24.28 -3.45 5.55
CA HIS A 142 24.82 -2.28 4.84
C HIS A 142 24.60 -0.96 5.59
N ILE A 143 24.19 -1.01 6.86
CA ILE A 143 24.17 0.15 7.75
C ILE A 143 25.46 0.17 8.57
N ILE A 144 26.61 0.40 7.91
CA ILE A 144 27.86 0.87 8.55
C ILE A 144 28.63 1.76 7.58
#